data_AF-A0A1S3EFD8-F1
#
_entry.id   AF-A0A1S3EFD8-F1
#
_cell.length_a   1.000
_cell.length_b   1.000
_cell.length_c   1.000
_cell.angle_alpha   90.00
_cell.angle_beta   90.00
_cell.angle_gamma   90.00
#
_symmetry.space_group_name_H-M   'P 1'
#
loop_
_entity.id
_entity.type
_entity.pdbx_description
1 polymer ?
#
loop_
_entity_poly.entity_id
_entity_poly.type
_entity_poly.pdbx_seq_one_letter_code
_entity_poly.pdbx_strand_id
1 'polypeptide(L)'
;MNRYCGRYLRAKQFHHLNIYSEKVQDSCERNYRLRSFATIAIQQALHGFLYVVYGKCDVRCLMFEVYHIEQVQPKSNLYMKRQ
;
A
#
# COMPACT_ATOMS: atom_id res chain seq x y z
N MET A 1 -7.28 2.27 -4.23
CA MET A 1 -6.11 2.08 -3.35
C MET A 1 -5.08 1.24 -4.07
N ASN A 2 -3.81 1.65 -4.08
CA ASN A 2 -2.93 1.33 -5.19
C ASN A 2 -2.27 -0.06 -5.08
N ARG A 3 -2.22 -0.81 -6.18
CA ARG A 3 -1.50 -2.10 -6.35
C ARG A 3 -0.03 -2.04 -5.91
N TYR A 4 0.51 -0.84 -5.78
CA TYR A 4 1.87 -0.52 -5.39
C TYR A 4 2.12 -0.63 -3.88
N CYS A 5 1.12 -0.30 -3.06
CA CYS A 5 1.21 -0.41 -1.60
C CYS A 5 1.62 -1.83 -1.20
N GLY A 6 0.87 -2.85 -1.67
CA GLY A 6 1.17 -4.26 -1.38
C GLY A 6 2.47 -4.79 -2.00
N ARG A 7 3.08 -4.10 -2.96
CA ARG A 7 4.44 -4.41 -3.42
C ARG A 7 5.49 -3.88 -2.45
N TYR A 8 5.26 -2.71 -1.85
CA TYR A 8 6.19 -2.08 -0.91
C TYR A 8 6.39 -2.90 0.37
N LEU A 9 5.31 -3.37 1.01
CA LEU A 9 5.43 -4.21 2.22
C LEU A 9 6.14 -5.54 1.93
N ARG A 10 5.93 -6.11 0.73
CA ARG A 10 6.68 -7.30 0.30
C ARG A 10 8.16 -7.00 0.08
N ALA A 11 8.49 -5.88 -0.55
CA ALA A 11 9.87 -5.45 -0.75
C ALA A 11 10.60 -5.23 0.59
N LYS A 12 9.90 -4.68 1.59
CA LYS A 12 10.40 -4.50 2.97
C LYS A 12 10.30 -5.77 3.83
N GLN A 13 9.96 -6.90 3.23
CA GLN A 13 9.81 -8.20 3.89
C GLN A 13 8.77 -8.27 5.01
N PHE A 14 7.96 -7.24 5.29
CA PHE A 14 7.08 -7.17 6.47
C PHE A 14 5.99 -8.24 6.59
N HIS A 15 5.85 -9.13 5.60
CA HIS A 15 4.93 -10.25 5.65
C HIS A 15 5.24 -11.26 6.77
N HIS A 16 6.47 -11.30 7.32
CA HIS A 16 6.83 -12.12 8.47
C HIS A 16 6.25 -11.60 9.80
N LEU A 17 5.83 -10.33 9.85
CA LEU A 17 5.20 -9.72 11.03
C LEU A 17 3.67 -9.93 11.05
N ASN A 18 3.12 -10.57 10.02
CA ASN A 18 1.69 -10.81 9.95
C ASN A 18 1.30 -11.85 11.02
N ILE A 19 0.45 -11.44 11.95
CA ILE A 19 -0.11 -12.33 12.96
C ILE A 19 -1.43 -12.89 12.42
N TYR A 20 -1.52 -14.21 12.40
CA TYR A 20 -2.70 -14.95 11.96
C TYR A 20 -3.35 -15.64 13.17
N SER A 21 -4.63 -15.98 13.05
CA SER A 21 -5.22 -16.94 13.98
C SER A 21 -4.72 -18.34 13.65
N GLU A 22 -4.65 -19.22 14.65
CA GLU A 22 -4.16 -20.60 14.48
C GLU A 22 -4.88 -21.35 13.34
N LYS A 23 -6.17 -21.08 13.14
CA LYS A 23 -7.00 -21.71 12.11
C LYS A 23 -6.55 -21.40 10.67
N VAL A 24 -5.96 -20.24 10.44
CA VAL A 24 -5.63 -19.76 9.08
C VAL A 24 -4.13 -19.61 8.85
N GLN A 25 -3.33 -19.66 9.91
CA GLN A 25 -1.87 -19.48 9.86
C GLN A 25 -1.22 -20.44 8.86
N ASP A 26 -1.42 -21.75 9.02
CA ASP A 26 -0.85 -22.77 8.13
C ASP A 26 -1.21 -22.56 6.65
N SER A 27 -2.47 -22.16 6.41
CA SER A 27 -2.96 -21.91 5.06
C SER A 27 -2.33 -20.66 4.45
N CYS A 28 -2.17 -19.60 5.24
CA CYS A 28 -1.49 -18.37 4.82
C CYS A 28 0.01 -18.56 4.64
N GLU A 29 0.68 -19.36 5.45
CA GLU A 29 2.12 -19.59 5.35
C GLU A 29 2.48 -20.45 4.13
N ARG A 30 1.73 -21.54 3.90
CA ARG A 30 1.96 -22.48 2.78
C ARG A 30 1.52 -21.90 1.44
N ASN A 31 0.45 -21.09 1.41
CA ASN A 31 -0.10 -20.56 0.17
C ASN A 31 0.28 -19.10 -0.05
N TYR A 32 1.20 -18.87 -1.00
CA TYR A 32 1.63 -17.53 -1.39
C TYR A 32 0.49 -16.58 -1.78
N ARG A 33 -0.57 -17.08 -2.44
CA ARG A 33 -1.71 -16.24 -2.85
C ARG A 33 -2.48 -15.73 -1.63
N LEU A 34 -2.74 -16.61 -0.66
CA LEU A 34 -3.41 -16.23 0.60
C LEU A 34 -2.55 -15.27 1.42
N ARG A 35 -1.24 -15.52 1.50
CA ARG A 35 -0.29 -14.60 2.15
C ARG A 35 -0.30 -13.21 1.51
N SER A 36 -0.28 -13.16 0.18
CA SER A 36 -0.33 -11.91 -0.58
C SER A 36 -1.64 -11.18 -0.32
N PHE A 37 -2.77 -11.89 -0.27
CA PHE A 37 -4.07 -11.30 0.03
C PHE A 37 -4.09 -10.69 1.43
N ALA A 38 -3.65 -11.45 2.44
CA ALA A 38 -3.58 -10.97 3.82
C ALA A 38 -2.68 -9.73 3.97
N THR A 39 -1.51 -9.74 3.31
CA THR A 39 -0.58 -8.60 3.35
C THR A 39 -1.22 -7.34 2.75
N ILE A 40 -1.98 -7.49 1.66
CA ILE A 40 -2.73 -6.35 1.07
C ILE A 40 -3.79 -5.85 2.04
N ALA A 41 -4.55 -6.75 2.68
CA ALA A 41 -5.59 -6.38 3.63
C ALA A 41 -5.03 -5.62 4.85
N ILE A 42 -3.93 -6.10 5.45
CA ILE A 42 -3.24 -5.43 6.55
C ILE A 42 -2.82 -4.03 6.13
N GLN A 43 -2.32 -3.86 4.91
CA GLN A 43 -1.94 -2.54 4.42
C GLN A 43 -3.12 -1.58 4.25
N GLN A 44 -4.27 -2.07 3.81
CA GLN A 44 -5.50 -1.26 3.76
C GLN A 44 -5.91 -0.81 5.16
N ALA A 45 -5.85 -1.73 6.13
CA ALA A 45 -6.16 -1.43 7.53
C ALA A 45 -5.21 -0.38 8.10
N LEU A 46 -3.89 -0.54 7.89
CA LEU A 46 -2.89 0.45 8.31
C LEU A 46 -3.12 1.81 7.65
N HIS A 47 -3.41 1.84 6.34
CA HIS A 47 -3.68 3.10 5.65
C HIS A 47 -4.94 3.80 6.18
N GLY A 48 -6.02 3.05 6.44
CA GLY A 48 -7.23 3.57 7.07
C GLY A 48 -6.97 4.07 8.50
N PHE A 49 -6.22 3.31 9.28
CA PHE A 49 -5.83 3.70 10.64
C PHE A 49 -5.00 4.99 10.66
N LEU A 50 -4.04 5.12 9.75
CA LEU A 50 -3.25 6.34 9.62
C LEU A 50 -4.13 7.56 9.28
N TYR A 51 -5.18 7.41 8.46
CA TYR A 51 -6.13 8.49 8.21
C TYR A 51 -6.87 8.94 9.47
N VAL A 52 -7.18 8.02 10.38
CA VAL A 52 -7.85 8.33 11.65
C VAL A 52 -6.91 9.10 12.59
N VAL A 53 -5.64 8.69 12.66
CA VAL A 53 -4.67 9.28 13.61
C VAL A 53 -4.08 10.60 13.12
N TYR A 54 -3.68 10.67 11.84
CA TYR A 54 -2.91 11.80 11.28
C TYR A 54 -3.73 12.66 10.30
N GLY A 55 -4.89 12.18 9.86
CA GLY A 55 -5.71 12.90 8.90
C GLY A 55 -5.22 12.81 7.45
N LYS A 56 -5.98 13.42 6.54
CA LYS A 56 -5.84 13.19 5.10
C LYS A 56 -4.56 13.73 4.48
N CYS A 57 -4.15 14.95 4.87
CA CYS A 57 -3.03 15.63 4.24
C CYS A 57 -1.71 14.89 4.51
N ASP A 58 -1.44 14.60 5.77
CA ASP A 58 -0.20 13.96 6.22
C ASP A 58 -0.04 12.56 5.64
N VAL A 59 -1.13 11.78 5.64
CA VAL A 59 -1.12 10.44 5.05
C VAL A 59 -0.89 10.48 3.54
N ARG A 60 -1.45 11.47 2.82
CA ARG A 60 -1.15 11.62 1.38
C ARG A 60 0.30 12.02 1.15
N CYS A 61 0.86 12.93 1.95
CA CYS A 61 2.28 13.28 1.89
C CYS A 61 3.16 12.04 2.11
N LEU A 62 2.88 11.26 3.16
CA LEU A 62 3.59 10.01 3.44
C LEU A 62 3.48 8.99 2.27
N MET A 63 2.28 8.86 1.68
CA MET A 63 2.07 7.99 0.51
C MET A 63 2.86 8.46 -0.72
N PHE A 64 3.08 9.75 -0.89
CA PHE A 64 3.92 10.28 -1.96
C PHE A 64 5.42 10.07 -1.68
N GLU A 65 5.86 10.41 -0.48
CA GLU A 65 7.28 10.41 -0.10
C GLU A 65 7.84 8.98 0.04
N VAL A 66 7.11 8.09 0.72
CA VAL A 66 7.61 6.77 1.09
C VAL A 66 7.24 5.71 0.07
N TYR A 67 6.02 5.75 -0.46
CA TYR A 67 5.51 4.69 -1.34
C TYR A 67 5.75 4.96 -2.83
N HIS A 68 6.30 6.14 -3.16
CA HIS A 68 6.52 6.61 -4.53
C HIS A 68 5.33 6.29 -5.44
N ILE A 69 4.10 6.43 -4.91
CA ILE A 69 2.89 6.29 -5.70
C ILE A 69 3.01 7.35 -6.78
N GLU A 70 3.24 6.88 -8.02
CA GLU A 70 3.52 7.65 -9.22
C GLU A 70 3.26 9.14 -8.98
N GLN A 71 4.33 9.93 -8.88
CA GLN A 71 4.24 11.27 -9.43
C GLN A 71 3.74 11.04 -10.85
N VAL A 72 2.42 11.08 -11.04
CA VAL A 72 1.82 11.17 -12.36
C VAL A 72 2.45 12.44 -12.86
N GLN A 73 3.51 12.32 -13.66
CA GLN A 73 4.09 13.49 -14.28
C GLN A 73 2.90 14.17 -14.95
N PRO A 74 2.61 15.44 -14.63
CA PRO A 74 1.53 16.13 -15.29
C PRO A 74 1.78 15.91 -16.78
N LYS A 75 0.82 15.28 -17.48
CA LYS A 75 0.99 14.97 -18.90
C LYS A 75 1.45 16.25 -19.56
N SER A 76 2.66 16.25 -20.13
CA SER A 76 3.37 17.43 -20.66
C SER A 76 2.56 18.22 -21.69
N ASN A 77 1.43 17.67 -22.15
CA ASN A 77 0.69 18.15 -23.31
C ASN A 77 -0.62 18.87 -22.97
N LEU A 78 -0.90 19.23 -21.70
CA LEU A 78 -2.13 19.96 -21.34
C LEU A 78 -1.99 21.49 -21.25
N TYR A 79 -0.78 22.04 -21.43
CA TYR A 79 -0.54 23.49 -21.39
C TYR A 79 0.15 24.07 -22.64
N MET A 80 0.07 23.40 -23.79
CA MET A 80 0.33 24.06 -25.07
C MET A 80 -0.94 24.85 -25.45
N LYS A 81 -1.14 26.02 -24.82
CA LYS A 81 -2.02 27.06 -25.37
C LYS A 81 -1.49 27.35 -26.78
N ARG A 82 -2.27 26.96 -27.79
CA ARG A 82 -2.04 27.44 -29.17
C ARG A 82 -2.04 28.96 -29.11
N GLN A 83 -0.89 29.56 -29.39
CA GLN A 83 -0.80 30.95 -29.84
C GLN A 83 -1.24 31.03 -31.29
#